data_AF-A0A1G1GWS1-F1
#
_entry.id   AF-A0A1G1GWS1-F1
#
_cell.length_a   1.000
_cell.length_b   1.000
_cell.length_c   1.000
_cell.angle_alpha   90.00
_cell.angle_beta   90.00
_cell.angle_gamma   90.00
#
_symmetry.space_group_name_H-M   'P 1'
#
loop_
_entity.id
_entity.type
_entity.pdbx_description
1 polymer ?
#
loop_
_entity_poly.entity_id
_entity_poly.type
_entity_poly.pdbx_seq_one_letter_code
_entity_poly.pdbx_strand_id
1 'polypeptide(L)'
;MGNTLTKYSDDNLTREALEKAGSERTLHEVYGLFYGSLAAPDPADPAEHVPVIFDDEDASQVPEDDAENVRANLLSLWNFIAQWKPEEDPFYFPEQEYPADYGGVLQHLTDDLSLVQYFIAGLNLGGTEESDFSDDAVDAMHELTQASARLQKNIAVCEALDPTAADDDPDSTAKMLDDIEEILADSIARVTIGLKHAKG
;
A
#
# COMPACT_ATOMS: atom_id res chain seq x y z
N MET A 1 -19.39 17.43 20.28
CA MET A 1 -19.27 17.32 18.82
C MET A 1 -18.69 15.94 18.57
N GLY A 2 -19.46 15.04 17.97
CA GLY A 2 -19.03 13.66 17.75
C GLY A 2 -18.00 13.62 16.62
N ASN A 3 -16.85 12.99 16.87
CA ASN A 3 -15.83 12.74 15.85
C ASN A 3 -16.42 11.85 14.75
N THR A 4 -16.73 12.43 13.60
CA THR A 4 -17.22 11.77 12.39
C THR A 4 -16.12 11.15 11.51
N LEU A 5 -14.88 11.07 12.00
CA LEU A 5 -13.71 10.54 11.29
C LEU A 5 -13.57 9.01 11.35
N THR A 6 -14.61 8.26 11.71
CA THR A 6 -14.49 6.82 12.03
C THR A 6 -14.80 5.87 10.88
N LYS A 7 -15.15 6.36 9.68
CA LYS A 7 -15.42 5.48 8.55
C LYS A 7 -14.81 6.03 7.27
N TYR A 8 -13.66 5.48 6.90
CA TYR A 8 -13.14 5.56 5.54
C TYR A 8 -14.15 4.89 4.61
N SER A 9 -14.48 5.54 3.50
CA SER A 9 -15.53 5.03 2.61
C SER A 9 -15.25 5.20 1.13
N ASP A 10 -14.12 5.82 0.75
CA ASP A 10 -13.93 6.20 -0.66
C ASP A 10 -12.45 6.39 -1.03
N ASP A 11 -11.90 5.36 -1.71
CA ASP A 11 -10.57 5.39 -2.32
C ASP A 11 -10.46 6.46 -3.41
N ASN A 12 -11.54 6.73 -4.16
CA ASN A 12 -11.54 7.75 -5.20
C ASN A 12 -11.42 9.15 -4.62
N LEU A 13 -12.11 9.47 -3.52
CA LEU A 13 -11.95 10.76 -2.86
C LEU A 13 -10.54 10.98 -2.33
N THR A 14 -9.89 9.91 -1.84
CA THR A 14 -8.51 9.99 -1.36
C THR A 14 -7.55 10.20 -2.51
N ARG A 15 -7.72 9.45 -3.61
CA ARG A 15 -6.93 9.61 -4.84
C ARG A 15 -7.06 11.02 -5.42
N GLU A 16 -8.28 11.54 -5.53
CA GLU A 16 -8.52 12.92 -5.99
C GLU A 16 -7.88 13.97 -5.07
N ALA A 17 -7.91 13.75 -3.75
CA ALA A 17 -7.32 14.67 -2.79
C ALA A 17 -5.78 14.69 -2.91
N LEU A 18 -5.16 13.51 -3.09
CA LEU A 18 -3.73 13.38 -3.34
C LEU A 18 -3.31 14.10 -4.62
N GLU A 19 -4.04 13.88 -5.73
CA GLU A 19 -3.77 14.53 -7.02
C GLU A 19 -3.90 16.06 -6.93
N LYS A 20 -4.98 16.58 -6.32
CA LYS A 20 -5.18 18.03 -6.14
C LYS A 20 -4.10 18.67 -5.28
N ALA A 21 -3.60 17.94 -4.29
CA ALA A 21 -2.50 18.37 -3.43
C ALA A 21 -1.12 18.16 -4.07
N GLY A 22 -1.05 17.68 -5.32
CA GLY A 22 0.20 17.53 -6.07
C GLY A 22 1.06 16.35 -5.62
N SER A 23 0.49 15.35 -4.94
CA SER A 23 1.24 14.15 -4.60
C SER A 23 1.56 13.35 -5.87
N GLU A 24 2.83 12.95 -6.02
CA GLU A 24 3.23 11.98 -7.04
C GLU A 24 2.95 10.53 -6.60
N ARG A 25 2.47 10.32 -5.37
CA ARG A 25 2.24 8.99 -4.83
C ARG A 25 0.89 8.43 -5.22
N THR A 26 0.87 7.14 -5.55
CA THR A 26 -0.35 6.39 -5.78
C THR A 26 -1.02 6.04 -4.45
N LEU A 27 -2.31 5.70 -4.51
CA LEU A 27 -3.02 5.23 -3.32
C LEU A 27 -2.45 3.90 -2.78
N HIS A 28 -1.93 3.03 -3.66
CA HIS A 28 -1.26 1.79 -3.29
C HIS A 28 0.01 2.05 -2.46
N GLU A 29 0.80 3.04 -2.85
CA GLU A 29 1.97 3.47 -2.08
C GLU A 29 1.57 3.98 -0.69
N VAL A 30 0.51 4.78 -0.60
CA VAL A 30 0.01 5.30 0.69
C VAL A 30 -0.54 4.16 1.58
N TYR A 31 -1.29 3.22 1.01
CA TYR A 31 -1.76 2.03 1.74
C TYR A 31 -0.60 1.20 2.26
N GLY A 32 0.38 0.89 1.41
CA GLY A 32 1.60 0.18 1.79
C GLY A 32 2.29 0.88 2.96
N LEU A 33 2.54 2.17 2.82
CA LEU A 33 3.19 3.00 3.84
C LEU A 33 2.48 2.93 5.19
N PHE A 34 1.16 3.06 5.19
CA PHE A 34 0.36 3.02 6.41
C PHE A 34 0.30 1.63 7.03
N TYR A 35 0.12 0.57 6.23
CA TYR A 35 0.20 -0.80 6.73
C TYR A 35 1.55 -1.08 7.40
N GLY A 36 2.65 -0.68 6.76
CA GLY A 36 3.99 -0.87 7.28
C GLY A 36 4.23 -0.11 8.59
N SER A 37 3.89 1.17 8.60
CA SER A 37 4.04 2.02 9.78
C SER A 37 3.19 1.53 10.95
N LEU A 38 1.94 1.15 10.69
CA LEU A 38 1.05 0.59 11.73
C LEU A 38 1.48 -0.81 12.19
N ALA A 39 2.22 -1.57 11.37
CA ALA A 39 2.79 -2.86 11.76
C ALA A 39 4.03 -2.70 12.67
N ALA A 40 4.80 -1.63 12.48
CA ALA A 40 6.07 -1.39 13.16
C ALA A 40 5.96 -1.31 14.70
N PRO A 41 7.06 -1.55 15.45
CA PRO A 41 7.09 -1.47 16.92
C PRO A 41 6.73 -0.09 17.47
N ASP A 42 7.20 0.97 16.80
CA ASP A 42 6.93 2.37 17.14
C ASP A 42 6.27 3.07 15.93
N PRO A 43 4.95 2.90 15.72
CA PRO A 43 4.26 3.47 14.57
C PRO A 43 4.46 4.99 14.49
N ALA A 44 4.94 5.46 13.33
CA ALA A 44 5.10 6.89 13.08
C ALA A 44 3.74 7.61 13.15
N ASP A 45 3.72 8.87 13.58
CA ASP A 45 2.47 9.65 13.56
C ASP A 45 2.01 9.86 12.10
N PRO A 46 0.70 9.87 11.80
CA PRO A 46 0.21 10.21 10.46
C PRO A 46 0.87 11.45 9.82
N ALA A 47 1.21 12.47 10.62
CA ALA A 47 1.89 13.68 10.15
C ALA A 47 3.33 13.43 9.68
N GLU A 48 4.02 12.42 10.21
CA GLU A 48 5.40 12.07 9.84
C GLU A 48 5.50 11.41 8.46
N HIS A 49 4.36 10.98 7.90
CA HIS A 49 4.29 10.42 6.55
C HIS A 49 4.17 11.50 5.46
N VAL A 50 3.79 12.74 5.83
CA VAL A 50 3.59 13.83 4.87
C VAL A 50 4.83 14.08 3.99
N PRO A 51 6.07 14.15 4.54
CA PRO A 51 7.29 14.25 3.72
C PRO A 51 7.44 13.16 2.66
N VAL A 52 7.05 11.92 2.99
CA VAL A 52 7.18 10.75 2.09
C VAL A 52 6.08 10.73 1.03
N ILE A 53 4.92 11.31 1.36
CA ILE A 53 3.75 11.39 0.46
C ILE A 53 3.89 12.56 -0.54
N PHE A 54 4.53 13.66 -0.15
CA PHE A 54 4.62 14.90 -0.93
C PHE A 54 6.05 15.33 -1.29
N ASP A 55 7.03 14.43 -1.12
CA ASP A 55 8.43 14.60 -1.51
C ASP A 55 9.08 15.94 -1.12
N ASP A 56 9.04 16.31 0.18
CA ASP A 56 9.74 17.42 0.88
C ASP A 56 9.76 18.85 0.25
N GLU A 57 9.56 19.04 -1.04
CA GLU A 57 9.75 20.29 -1.80
C GLU A 57 8.42 20.94 -2.24
N ASP A 58 7.32 20.19 -2.35
CA ASP A 58 6.07 20.67 -3.00
C ASP A 58 4.91 21.06 -2.07
N ALA A 59 5.02 20.80 -0.76
CA ALA A 59 3.94 21.09 0.21
C ALA A 59 3.61 22.60 0.36
N SER A 60 4.43 23.49 -0.21
CA SER A 60 4.27 24.96 -0.08
C SER A 60 3.35 25.60 -1.13
N GLN A 61 2.90 24.85 -2.15
CA GLN A 61 2.07 25.38 -3.23
C GLN A 61 0.59 24.93 -3.19
N VAL A 62 0.22 24.08 -2.23
CA VAL A 62 -1.14 23.54 -2.11
C VAL A 62 -2.06 24.60 -1.48
N PRO A 63 -3.23 24.92 -2.08
CA PRO A 63 -4.24 25.76 -1.44
C PRO A 63 -4.66 25.21 -0.08
N GLU A 64 -4.93 26.08 0.89
CA GLU A 64 -5.24 25.69 2.27
C GLU A 64 -6.42 24.69 2.36
N ASP A 65 -7.47 24.92 1.56
CA ASP A 65 -8.64 24.02 1.48
C ASP A 65 -8.27 22.62 0.94
N ASP A 66 -7.35 22.53 -0.03
CA ASP A 66 -6.88 21.26 -0.58
C ASP A 66 -5.97 20.51 0.40
N ALA A 67 -5.14 21.25 1.16
CA ALA A 67 -4.29 20.71 2.21
C ALA A 67 -5.10 20.15 3.38
N GLU A 68 -6.16 20.84 3.82
CA GLU A 68 -7.07 20.32 4.85
C GLU A 68 -7.81 19.08 4.36
N ASN A 69 -8.29 19.09 3.10
CA ASN A 69 -9.00 17.96 2.53
C ASN A 69 -8.12 16.72 2.41
N VAL A 70 -6.89 16.83 1.88
CA VAL A 70 -6.00 15.67 1.78
C VAL A 70 -5.60 15.13 3.15
N ARG A 71 -5.33 16.01 4.12
CA ARG A 71 -5.06 15.61 5.51
C ARG A 71 -6.23 14.85 6.13
N ALA A 72 -7.46 15.32 5.91
CA ALA A 72 -8.66 14.65 6.42
C ALA A 72 -8.84 13.25 5.81
N ASN A 73 -8.60 13.10 4.50
CA ASN A 73 -8.68 11.81 3.81
C ASN A 73 -7.58 10.85 4.28
N LEU A 74 -6.33 11.31 4.37
CA LEU A 74 -5.21 10.50 4.88
C LEU A 74 -5.42 10.05 6.32
N LEU A 75 -5.91 10.94 7.20
CA LEU A 75 -6.23 10.55 8.58
C LEU A 75 -7.39 9.56 8.66
N SER A 76 -8.39 9.70 7.78
CA SER A 76 -9.50 8.75 7.68
C SER A 76 -9.00 7.37 7.25
N LEU A 77 -8.15 7.31 6.22
CA LEU A 77 -7.52 6.09 5.73
C LEU A 77 -6.66 5.42 6.82
N TRP A 78 -5.79 6.20 7.46
CA TRP A 78 -4.98 5.73 8.60
C TRP A 78 -5.84 5.08 9.68
N ASN A 79 -6.90 5.76 10.11
CA ASN A 79 -7.79 5.25 11.16
C ASN A 79 -8.55 3.99 10.73
N PHE A 80 -8.83 3.83 9.44
CA PHE A 80 -9.43 2.62 8.89
C PHE A 80 -8.45 1.45 8.92
N ILE A 81 -7.24 1.64 8.39
CA ILE A 81 -6.19 0.62 8.42
C ILE A 81 -5.82 0.24 9.86
N ALA A 82 -5.75 1.20 10.78
CA ALA A 82 -5.43 0.96 12.19
C ALA A 82 -6.47 0.07 12.92
N GLN A 83 -7.67 -0.08 12.37
CA GLN A 83 -8.71 -0.96 12.92
C GLN A 83 -8.66 -2.38 12.35
N TRP A 84 -7.87 -2.61 11.30
CA TRP A 84 -7.73 -3.92 10.68
C TRP A 84 -7.12 -4.91 11.66
N LYS A 85 -7.77 -6.08 11.80
CA LYS A 85 -7.25 -7.19 12.60
C LYS A 85 -6.76 -8.29 11.68
N PRO A 86 -5.44 -8.44 11.49
CA PRO A 86 -4.89 -9.41 10.55
C PRO A 86 -5.25 -10.87 10.87
N GLU A 87 -5.65 -11.19 12.10
CA GLU A 87 -6.11 -12.54 12.48
C GLU A 87 -7.58 -12.85 12.16
N GLU A 88 -8.40 -11.81 11.94
CA GLU A 88 -9.87 -11.94 11.83
C GLU A 88 -10.40 -11.43 10.49
N ASP A 89 -9.81 -10.35 9.98
CA ASP A 89 -10.31 -9.58 8.84
C ASP A 89 -9.44 -9.81 7.60
N PRO A 90 -10.05 -9.88 6.40
CA PRO A 90 -9.28 -9.95 5.16
C PRO A 90 -8.40 -8.72 4.98
N PHE A 91 -7.30 -8.87 4.24
CA PHE A 91 -6.49 -7.73 3.80
C PHE A 91 -7.28 -6.86 2.80
N TYR A 92 -7.05 -5.56 2.81
CA TYR A 92 -7.74 -4.61 1.93
C TYR A 92 -6.74 -3.97 0.97
N PHE A 93 -6.89 -4.30 -0.32
CA PHE A 93 -6.25 -3.56 -1.39
C PHE A 93 -7.09 -2.32 -1.76
N PRO A 94 -6.47 -1.21 -2.19
CA PRO A 94 -7.19 -0.06 -2.72
C PRO A 94 -8.08 -0.44 -3.92
N GLU A 95 -9.30 0.05 -3.96
CA GLU A 95 -10.19 -0.12 -5.11
C GLU A 95 -9.65 0.64 -6.33
N GLN A 96 -9.36 -0.10 -7.40
CA GLN A 96 -8.90 0.42 -8.68
C GLN A 96 -9.45 -0.43 -9.82
N GLU A 97 -9.99 0.22 -10.85
CA GLU A 97 -10.34 -0.45 -12.10
C GLU A 97 -9.15 -0.40 -13.06
N TYR A 98 -8.76 -1.56 -13.59
CA TYR A 98 -7.71 -1.69 -14.59
C TYR A 98 -8.32 -2.00 -15.96
N PRO A 99 -7.82 -1.37 -17.04
CA PRO A 99 -8.18 -1.76 -18.40
C PRO A 99 -7.88 -3.24 -18.67
N ALA A 100 -8.70 -3.89 -19.50
CA ALA A 100 -8.50 -5.29 -19.89
C ALA A 100 -7.48 -5.43 -21.06
N ASP A 101 -6.32 -4.80 -20.91
CA ASP A 101 -5.20 -4.80 -21.85
C ASP A 101 -3.86 -4.94 -21.10
N TYR A 102 -2.76 -5.14 -21.82
CA TYR A 102 -1.44 -5.29 -21.18
C TYR A 102 -0.99 -4.04 -20.41
N GLY A 103 -1.51 -2.86 -20.75
CA GLY A 103 -1.29 -1.63 -19.99
C GLY A 103 -1.95 -1.69 -18.62
N GLY A 104 -3.19 -2.18 -18.53
CA GLY A 104 -3.89 -2.40 -17.26
C GLY A 104 -3.21 -3.46 -16.40
N VAL A 105 -2.77 -4.58 -17.00
CA VAL A 105 -2.00 -5.62 -16.30
C VAL A 105 -0.68 -5.07 -15.75
N LEU A 106 0.04 -4.29 -16.57
CA LEU A 106 1.28 -3.64 -16.14
C LEU A 106 1.04 -2.69 -14.97
N GLN A 107 -0.02 -1.89 -15.03
CA GLN A 107 -0.36 -0.96 -13.95
C GLN A 107 -0.70 -1.71 -12.66
N HIS A 108 -1.50 -2.78 -12.72
CA HIS A 108 -1.87 -3.60 -11.56
C HIS A 108 -0.63 -4.21 -10.90
N LEU A 109 0.25 -4.84 -11.68
CA LEU A 109 1.50 -5.39 -11.15
C LEU A 109 2.41 -4.32 -10.52
N THR A 110 2.44 -3.12 -11.09
CA THR A 110 3.24 -1.99 -10.60
C THR A 110 2.67 -1.46 -9.28
N ASP A 111 1.35 -1.33 -9.20
CA ASP A 111 0.63 -0.92 -8.01
C ASP A 111 0.89 -1.88 -6.84
N ASP A 112 0.74 -3.19 -7.05
CA ASP A 112 1.06 -4.21 -6.04
C ASP A 112 2.51 -4.17 -5.58
N LEU A 113 3.44 -4.03 -6.53
CA LEU A 113 4.87 -3.94 -6.20
C LEU A 113 5.16 -2.69 -5.36
N SER A 114 4.55 -1.56 -5.71
CA SER A 114 4.72 -0.30 -4.99
C SER A 114 4.13 -0.37 -3.58
N LEU A 115 2.97 -1.03 -3.40
CA LEU A 115 2.38 -1.29 -2.09
C LEU A 115 3.37 -2.04 -1.20
N VAL A 116 4.02 -3.10 -1.71
CA VAL A 116 5.01 -3.86 -0.93
C VAL A 116 6.26 -3.02 -0.61
N GLN A 117 6.74 -2.23 -1.57
CA GLN A 117 7.91 -1.36 -1.35
C GLN A 117 7.63 -0.32 -0.26
N TYR A 118 6.44 0.30 -0.28
CA TYR A 118 6.05 1.29 0.72
C TYR A 118 5.66 0.65 2.05
N PHE A 119 5.17 -0.59 2.06
CA PHE A 119 5.06 -1.37 3.30
C PHE A 119 6.41 -1.49 4.02
N ILE A 120 7.47 -1.85 3.28
CA ILE A 120 8.82 -1.89 3.83
C ILE A 120 9.30 -0.49 4.26
N ALA A 121 8.99 0.54 3.49
CA ALA A 121 9.32 1.92 3.87
C ALA A 121 8.63 2.34 5.18
N GLY A 122 7.36 1.97 5.37
CA GLY A 122 6.60 2.21 6.61
C GLY A 122 7.20 1.48 7.81
N LEU A 123 7.62 0.22 7.65
CA LEU A 123 8.33 -0.51 8.71
C LEU A 123 9.62 0.21 9.13
N ASN A 124 10.38 0.72 8.16
CA ASN A 124 11.62 1.46 8.41
C ASN A 124 11.37 2.80 9.12
N LEU A 125 10.29 3.51 8.77
CA LEU A 125 9.91 4.76 9.44
C LEU A 125 9.56 4.51 10.92
N GLY A 126 8.87 3.40 11.22
CA GLY A 126 8.58 3.00 12.59
C GLY A 126 9.74 2.30 13.31
N GLY A 127 10.96 2.40 12.78
CA GLY A 127 12.18 1.94 13.45
C GLY A 127 12.30 0.43 13.61
N THR A 128 11.63 -0.36 12.77
CA THR A 128 11.65 -1.83 12.88
C THR A 128 13.07 -2.38 12.65
N GLU A 129 13.56 -3.20 13.58
CA GLU A 129 14.83 -3.90 13.50
C GLU A 129 14.62 -5.42 13.28
N GLU A 130 15.65 -6.12 12.79
CA GLU A 130 15.58 -7.58 12.55
C GLU A 130 15.20 -8.36 13.83
N SER A 131 15.63 -7.89 15.00
CA SER A 131 15.32 -8.51 16.29
C SER A 131 13.86 -8.38 16.72
N ASP A 132 13.07 -7.54 16.06
CA ASP A 132 11.66 -7.34 16.37
C ASP A 132 10.77 -8.39 15.70
N PHE A 133 11.29 -9.09 14.69
CA PHE A 133 10.55 -10.09 13.95
C PHE A 133 10.53 -11.43 14.69
N SER A 134 9.36 -12.07 14.74
CA SER A 134 9.27 -13.49 15.05
C SER A 134 9.80 -14.34 13.89
N ASP A 135 10.15 -15.60 14.13
CA ASP A 135 10.57 -16.54 13.07
C ASP A 135 9.54 -16.60 11.91
N ASP A 136 8.25 -16.62 12.25
CA ASP A 136 7.17 -16.63 11.25
C ASP A 136 7.12 -15.32 10.43
N ALA A 137 7.41 -14.18 11.05
CA ALA A 137 7.48 -12.90 10.36
C ALA A 137 8.70 -12.81 9.44
N VAL A 138 9.83 -13.41 9.83
CA VAL A 138 11.01 -13.53 8.97
C VAL A 138 10.69 -14.39 7.74
N ASP A 139 10.02 -15.53 7.93
CA ASP A 139 9.57 -16.37 6.82
C ASP A 139 8.60 -15.62 5.89
N ALA A 140 7.65 -14.87 6.45
CA ALA A 140 6.74 -14.01 5.68
C ALA A 140 7.45 -12.88 4.92
N MET A 141 8.49 -12.26 5.50
CA MET A 141 9.33 -11.29 4.78
C MET A 141 10.09 -11.92 3.60
N HIS A 142 10.51 -13.18 3.74
CA HIS A 142 11.10 -13.93 2.63
C HIS A 142 10.08 -14.23 1.53
N GLU A 143 8.84 -14.57 1.90
CA GLU A 143 7.74 -14.77 0.94
C GLU A 143 7.39 -13.46 0.19
N LEU A 144 7.31 -12.31 0.88
CA LEU A 144 7.16 -10.98 0.26
C LEU A 144 8.28 -10.67 -0.73
N THR A 145 9.52 -11.02 -0.38
CA THR A 145 10.68 -10.82 -1.26
C THR A 145 10.54 -11.65 -2.54
N GLN A 146 10.09 -12.91 -2.41
CA GLN A 146 9.87 -13.78 -3.56
C GLN A 146 8.69 -13.31 -4.43
N ALA A 147 7.59 -12.86 -3.82
CA ALA A 147 6.45 -12.31 -4.52
C ALA A 147 6.83 -11.03 -5.28
N SER A 148 7.57 -10.12 -4.64
CA SER A 148 8.14 -8.92 -5.28
C SER A 148 8.99 -9.25 -6.50
N ALA A 149 9.83 -10.29 -6.41
CA ALA A 149 10.64 -10.74 -7.54
C ALA A 149 9.79 -11.31 -8.70
N ARG A 150 8.66 -11.97 -8.39
CA ARG A 150 7.70 -12.43 -9.41
C ARG A 150 6.99 -11.25 -10.08
N LEU A 151 6.53 -10.27 -9.31
CA LEU A 151 5.95 -9.02 -9.83
C LEU A 151 6.92 -8.33 -10.78
N GLN A 152 8.16 -8.06 -10.34
CA GLN A 152 9.19 -7.44 -11.17
C GLN A 152 9.44 -8.19 -12.49
N LYS A 153 9.46 -9.52 -12.44
CA LYS A 153 9.63 -10.33 -13.64
C LYS A 153 8.44 -10.17 -14.60
N ASN A 154 7.21 -10.17 -14.09
CA ASN A 154 6.00 -10.02 -14.91
C ASN A 154 5.86 -8.60 -15.46
N ILE A 155 6.23 -7.58 -14.68
CA ILE A 155 6.35 -6.18 -15.13
C ILE A 155 7.27 -6.11 -16.36
N ALA A 156 8.49 -6.65 -16.26
CA ALA A 156 9.44 -6.63 -17.37
C ALA A 156 8.95 -7.38 -18.62
N VAL A 157 8.09 -8.39 -18.45
CA VAL A 157 7.42 -9.07 -19.57
C VAL A 157 6.38 -8.14 -20.20
N CYS A 158 5.52 -7.51 -19.40
CA CYS A 158 4.47 -6.60 -19.89
C CYS A 158 5.04 -5.34 -20.55
N GLU A 159 6.14 -4.78 -20.03
CA GLU A 159 6.85 -3.64 -20.64
C GLU A 159 7.38 -3.94 -22.05
N ALA A 160 7.59 -5.21 -22.39
CA ALA A 160 8.03 -5.63 -23.73
C ALA A 160 6.87 -5.82 -24.72
N LEU A 161 5.62 -5.76 -24.25
CA LEU A 161 4.40 -5.92 -25.04
C LEU A 161 3.84 -4.56 -25.50
N ASP A 162 2.91 -4.58 -26.46
CA ASP A 162 2.13 -3.39 -26.80
C ASP A 162 1.09 -3.15 -25.68
N PRO A 163 1.15 -2.03 -24.95
CA PRO A 163 0.27 -1.78 -23.81
C PRO A 163 -1.20 -1.64 -24.20
N THR A 164 -1.49 -1.35 -25.47
CA THR A 164 -2.86 -1.21 -25.97
C THR A 164 -3.41 -2.50 -26.57
N ALA A 165 -2.58 -3.54 -26.67
CA ALA A 165 -3.03 -4.84 -27.11
C ALA A 165 -3.82 -5.53 -26.00
N ALA A 166 -4.92 -6.17 -26.40
CA ALA A 166 -5.68 -7.02 -25.50
C ALA A 166 -4.80 -8.15 -24.97
N ASP A 167 -5.04 -8.55 -23.73
CA ASP A 167 -4.37 -9.72 -23.17
C ASP A 167 -4.78 -10.99 -23.95
N ASP A 168 -3.79 -11.74 -24.39
CA ASP A 168 -3.95 -13.00 -25.12
C ASP A 168 -4.53 -14.12 -24.22
N ASP A 169 -4.37 -14.05 -22.89
CA ASP A 169 -4.89 -15.03 -21.93
C ASP A 169 -5.35 -14.39 -20.60
N PRO A 170 -6.46 -13.63 -20.62
CA PRO A 170 -6.93 -12.86 -19.46
C PRO A 170 -7.28 -13.74 -18.26
N ASP A 171 -7.75 -14.98 -18.47
CA ASP A 171 -8.07 -15.90 -17.37
C ASP A 171 -6.79 -16.38 -16.66
N SER A 172 -5.73 -16.67 -17.42
CA SER A 172 -4.44 -17.04 -16.82
C SER A 172 -3.78 -15.85 -16.13
N THR A 173 -3.91 -14.65 -16.67
CA THR A 173 -3.37 -13.43 -16.05
C THR A 173 -4.10 -13.08 -14.77
N ALA A 174 -5.44 -13.10 -14.77
CA ALA A 174 -6.24 -12.87 -13.57
C ALA A 174 -5.87 -13.85 -12.46
N LYS A 175 -5.76 -15.15 -12.79
CA LYS A 175 -5.32 -16.15 -11.81
C LYS A 175 -3.91 -15.88 -11.27
N MET A 176 -2.99 -15.45 -12.12
CA MET A 176 -1.62 -15.13 -11.71
C MET A 176 -1.58 -13.93 -10.76
N LEU A 177 -2.42 -12.92 -10.99
CA LEU A 177 -2.59 -11.79 -10.09
C LEU A 177 -3.20 -12.23 -8.75
N ASP A 178 -4.32 -12.97 -8.78
CA ASP A 178 -4.97 -13.51 -7.57
C ASP A 178 -3.97 -14.32 -6.71
N ASP A 179 -3.20 -15.23 -7.34
CA ASP A 179 -2.21 -16.07 -6.66
C ASP A 179 -1.08 -15.22 -6.02
N ILE A 180 -0.72 -14.08 -6.63
CA ILE A 180 0.29 -13.17 -6.06
C ILE A 180 -0.31 -12.35 -4.93
N GLU A 181 -1.48 -11.75 -5.12
CA GLU A 181 -2.18 -10.95 -4.11
C GLU A 181 -2.47 -11.74 -2.84
N GLU A 182 -2.86 -13.02 -2.96
CA GLU A 182 -3.06 -13.92 -1.81
C GLU A 182 -1.78 -14.05 -0.98
N ILE A 183 -0.62 -14.22 -1.66
CA ILE A 183 0.69 -14.30 -0.99
C ILE A 183 1.04 -12.96 -0.33
N LEU A 184 0.81 -11.83 -1.01
CA LEU A 184 1.10 -10.51 -0.46
C LEU A 184 0.26 -10.23 0.79
N ALA A 185 -1.05 -10.48 0.71
CA ALA A 185 -1.99 -10.30 1.80
C ALA A 185 -1.64 -11.17 3.02
N ASP A 186 -1.40 -12.47 2.82
CA ASP A 186 -1.00 -13.39 3.90
C ASP A 186 0.32 -12.95 4.54
N SER A 187 1.31 -12.61 3.72
CA SER A 187 2.62 -12.25 4.23
C SER A 187 2.59 -10.92 5.00
N ILE A 188 1.89 -9.90 4.51
CA ILE A 188 1.72 -8.62 5.24
C ILE A 188 0.99 -8.86 6.57
N ALA A 189 -0.05 -9.71 6.58
CA ALA A 189 -0.75 -10.07 7.80
C ALA A 189 0.18 -10.77 8.81
N ARG A 190 0.95 -11.77 8.39
CA ARG A 190 1.90 -12.51 9.24
C ARG A 190 3.03 -11.64 9.77
N VAL A 191 3.58 -10.74 8.95
CA VAL A 191 4.54 -9.73 9.41
C VAL A 191 3.90 -8.84 10.48
N THR A 192 2.71 -8.32 10.22
CA THR A 192 1.98 -7.46 11.17
C THR A 192 1.70 -8.16 12.49
N ILE A 193 1.26 -9.43 12.45
CA ILE A 193 1.03 -10.27 13.64
C ILE A 193 2.33 -10.52 14.38
N GLY A 194 3.37 -10.90 13.66
CA GLY A 194 4.66 -11.26 14.23
C GLY A 194 5.38 -10.08 14.88
N LEU A 195 5.14 -8.84 14.46
CA LEU A 195 5.69 -7.63 15.09
C LEU A 195 4.91 -7.16 16.33
N LYS A 196 3.71 -7.72 16.63
CA LYS A 196 2.88 -7.26 17.76
C LYS A 196 3.59 -7.35 19.12
N HIS A 197 4.51 -8.29 19.29
CA HIS A 197 5.21 -8.49 20.56
C HIS A 197 6.33 -7.46 20.81
N ALA A 198 6.81 -6.81 19.75
CA ALA A 198 7.82 -5.75 19.83
C ALA A 198 7.19 -4.38 20.17
N LYS A 199 5.87 -4.24 20.04
CA LYS A 199 5.12 -3.05 20.45
C LYS A 199 5.09 -2.96 21.98
N GLY A 200 5.64 -1.86 22.51
CA GLY A 200 5.74 -1.58 23.97
C GLY A 200 4.42 -1.33 24.67
#